data_AF-A0A662US16-F1
#
_entry.id   AF-A0A662US16-F1
#
_cell.length_a   1.000
_cell.length_b   1.000
_cell.length_c   1.000
_cell.angle_alpha   90.00
_cell.angle_beta   90.00
_cell.angle_gamma   90.00
#
_symmetry.space_group_name_H-M   'P 1'
#
loop_
_entity.id
_entity.type
_entity.pdbx_description
1 polymer ?
#
loop_
_entity_poly.entity_id
_entity_poly.type
_entity_poly.pdbx_seq_one_letter_code
_entity_poly.pdbx_strand_id
1 'polypeptide(L)'
;MRFILITLCLLVLTPIVFPVSVSLAANNSAEPREVYIEDALNRKVVLKRVPERVVSLAPSITEMLFYLDLQRYVVGVDSISYSDPYLNISSYVKEHEVTDVGGYWWSAIEVEKILELDPELVLADKGGHTPLLEVFERYNITVIYLNGGSARSLADIYFDLGILATIYGLSERASEFMDLVDNAFAQYRDLLKPYEGLKVLVVVGVYNGIWVAGRATFIDDVLSRLGLVNVANSAGWYAVDLEKISELNPDIVIATQMAGSREETINALHDTGIYDLGVPVIVLSQEASDSLQRPGPLIQYAPSHIYNAITSMLQTQNALEHGQGTESPITELSLIAVAFIAVFVIGVFIGFVIRGRKL
;
A
#
# COMPACT_ATOMS: atom_id res chain seq x y z
N MET A 1 -49.16 30.49 96.49
CA MET A 1 -48.10 29.52 96.86
C MET A 1 -47.88 28.56 95.69
N ARG A 2 -46.82 28.77 94.90
CA ARG A 2 -45.95 27.75 94.29
C ARG A 2 -45.03 28.42 93.25
N PHE A 3 -43.75 28.48 93.62
CA PHE A 3 -42.60 28.77 92.78
C PHE A 3 -42.40 27.68 91.72
N ILE A 4 -41.87 28.03 90.55
CA ILE A 4 -40.95 27.24 89.68
C ILE A 4 -40.37 28.26 88.66
N LEU A 5 -39.18 28.81 88.92
CA LEU A 5 -37.84 28.36 88.47
C LEU A 5 -37.58 28.58 86.98
N ILE A 6 -36.79 29.62 86.72
CA ILE A 6 -36.20 30.04 85.44
C ILE A 6 -35.06 29.09 85.10
N THR A 7 -35.06 28.51 83.90
CA THR A 7 -33.87 27.91 83.29
C THR A 7 -33.72 28.43 81.87
N LEU A 8 -32.79 29.38 81.72
CA LEU A 8 -32.36 30.00 80.48
C LEU A 8 -31.46 29.00 79.73
N CYS A 9 -31.98 28.38 78.66
CA CYS A 9 -31.21 27.47 77.81
C CYS A 9 -30.65 28.27 76.62
N LEU A 10 -29.35 28.58 76.66
CA LEU A 10 -28.61 29.21 75.57
C LEU A 10 -28.44 28.18 74.43
N LEU A 11 -29.17 28.37 73.34
CA LEU A 11 -29.10 27.51 72.15
C LEU A 11 -28.07 28.11 71.18
N VAL A 12 -26.84 27.59 71.23
CA VAL A 12 -25.75 27.94 70.31
C VAL A 12 -26.06 27.31 68.96
N LEU A 13 -26.52 28.10 67.99
CA LEU A 13 -26.65 27.68 66.60
C LEU A 13 -25.25 27.55 65.97
N THR A 14 -24.79 26.33 65.77
CA THR A 14 -23.67 26.04 64.86
C THR A 14 -24.21 25.98 63.42
N PRO A 15 -23.63 26.72 62.45
CA PRO A 15 -24.05 26.60 61.06
C PRO A 15 -23.62 25.23 60.51
N ILE A 16 -24.61 24.39 60.21
CA ILE A 16 -24.43 23.14 59.47
C ILE A 16 -24.09 23.52 58.03
N VAL A 17 -22.81 23.44 57.67
CA VAL A 17 -22.35 23.60 56.29
C VAL A 17 -22.62 22.29 55.57
N PHE A 18 -23.72 22.22 54.82
CA PHE A 18 -23.93 21.13 53.86
C PHE A 18 -23.00 21.35 52.66
N PRO A 19 -22.09 20.41 52.34
CA PRO A 19 -21.34 20.48 51.10
C PRO A 19 -22.31 20.26 49.94
N VAL A 20 -22.60 21.32 49.19
CA VAL A 20 -23.29 21.23 47.90
C VAL A 20 -22.28 20.65 46.92
N SER A 21 -22.35 19.33 46.70
CA SER A 21 -21.65 18.68 45.60
C SER A 21 -22.28 19.16 44.30
N VAL A 22 -21.66 20.15 43.65
CA VAL A 22 -21.97 20.50 42.26
C VAL A 22 -21.47 19.32 41.41
N SER A 23 -22.39 18.43 41.05
CA SER A 23 -22.13 17.42 40.03
C SER A 23 -22.06 18.14 38.69
N LEU A 24 -20.84 18.37 38.19
CA LEU A 24 -20.61 18.63 36.76
C LEU A 24 -20.96 17.33 36.02
N ALA A 25 -22.24 17.14 35.74
CA ALA A 25 -22.65 16.24 34.68
C ALA A 25 -22.09 16.82 33.38
N ALA A 26 -20.96 16.28 32.92
CA ALA A 26 -20.48 16.48 31.57
C ALA A 26 -21.55 15.90 30.63
N ASN A 27 -22.47 16.76 30.20
CA ASN A 27 -23.49 16.44 29.23
C ASN A 27 -22.83 16.40 27.85
N ASN A 28 -22.04 15.36 27.57
CA ASN A 28 -21.59 15.03 26.23
C ASN A 28 -22.71 14.28 25.49
N SER A 29 -23.86 14.93 25.33
CA SER A 29 -24.79 14.56 24.27
C SER A 29 -24.35 15.33 23.02
N ALA A 30 -23.31 14.82 22.35
CA ALA A 30 -22.99 15.26 21.00
C ALA A 30 -24.20 14.89 20.12
N GLU A 31 -24.98 15.89 19.71
CA GLU A 31 -25.99 15.72 18.67
C GLU A 31 -25.35 14.98 17.49
N PRO A 32 -26.05 14.01 16.85
CA PRO A 32 -25.51 13.27 15.72
C PRO A 32 -25.12 14.26 14.63
N ARG A 33 -23.80 14.43 14.43
CA ARG A 33 -23.26 15.34 13.43
C ARG A 33 -23.40 14.67 12.08
N GLU A 34 -24.31 15.18 11.26
CA GLU A 34 -24.35 14.81 9.85
C GLU A 34 -23.00 15.16 9.19
N VAL A 35 -22.42 14.19 8.51
CA VAL A 35 -21.18 14.35 7.74
C VAL A 35 -21.54 14.32 6.27
N TYR A 36 -21.18 15.37 5.55
CA TYR A 36 -21.38 15.51 4.12
C TYR A 36 -20.07 15.16 3.42
N ILE A 37 -20.09 14.12 2.60
CA ILE A 37 -18.95 13.65 1.83
C ILE A 37 -19.22 13.85 0.35
N GLU A 38 -18.25 14.42 -0.35
CA GLU A 38 -18.17 14.34 -1.81
C GLU A 38 -17.17 13.22 -2.13
N ASP A 39 -17.65 12.14 -2.74
CA ASP A 39 -16.84 10.96 -3.00
C ASP A 39 -16.03 11.08 -4.31
N ALA A 40 -15.21 10.08 -4.63
CA ALA A 40 -14.36 10.09 -5.82
C ALA A 40 -15.14 9.97 -7.16
N LEU A 41 -16.46 9.77 -7.11
CA LEU A 41 -17.38 9.87 -8.25
C LEU A 41 -18.08 11.24 -8.31
N ASN A 42 -17.71 12.18 -7.44
CA ASN A 42 -18.34 13.49 -7.25
C ASN A 42 -19.81 13.40 -6.80
N ARG A 43 -20.17 12.33 -6.08
CA ARG A 43 -21.51 12.18 -5.49
C ARG A 43 -21.51 12.74 -4.08
N LYS A 44 -22.61 13.40 -3.70
CA LYS A 44 -22.83 13.86 -2.33
C LYS A 44 -23.49 12.75 -1.50
N VAL A 45 -22.76 12.23 -0.52
CA VAL A 45 -23.22 11.21 0.41
C VAL A 45 -23.37 11.85 1.79
N VAL A 46 -24.49 11.61 2.45
CA VAL A 46 -24.76 12.13 3.80
C VAL A 46 -24.75 10.97 4.79
N LEU A 47 -23.82 11.03 5.75
CA LEU A 47 -23.77 10.10 6.87
C LEU A 47 -24.43 10.74 8.07
N LYS A 48 -25.47 10.10 8.62
CA LYS A 48 -26.21 10.60 9.80
C LYS A 48 -25.43 10.45 11.11
N ARG A 49 -24.46 9.54 11.13
CA ARG A 49 -23.56 9.24 12.24
C ARG A 49 -22.26 8.65 11.70
N VAL A 50 -21.26 8.54 12.56
CA VAL A 50 -20.05 7.77 12.27
C VAL A 50 -20.43 6.30 12.12
N PRO A 51 -20.11 5.64 10.99
CA PRO A 51 -20.47 4.24 10.77
C PRO A 51 -19.61 3.32 11.64
N GLU A 52 -20.24 2.34 12.26
CA GLU A 52 -19.59 1.35 13.14
C GLU A 52 -19.40 -0.02 12.48
N ARG A 53 -20.09 -0.26 11.36
CA ARG A 53 -20.00 -1.49 10.56
C ARG A 53 -19.62 -1.16 9.12
N VAL A 54 -18.37 -1.40 8.77
CA VAL A 54 -17.76 -1.00 7.50
C VAL A 54 -17.33 -2.23 6.72
N VAL A 55 -17.66 -2.26 5.43
CA VAL A 55 -17.07 -3.21 4.48
C VAL A 55 -16.08 -2.46 3.59
N SER A 56 -14.86 -2.97 3.49
CA SER A 56 -13.80 -2.45 2.62
C SER A 56 -13.61 -3.36 1.41
N LEU A 57 -13.73 -2.83 0.20
CA LEU A 57 -13.68 -3.66 -1.02
C LEU A 57 -12.33 -3.64 -1.75
N ALA A 58 -11.31 -2.97 -1.21
CA ALA A 58 -10.00 -2.90 -1.86
C ALA A 58 -8.84 -2.88 -0.86
N PRO A 59 -7.67 -3.45 -1.21
CA PRO A 59 -6.48 -3.46 -0.36
C PRO A 59 -6.04 -2.07 0.10
N SER A 60 -5.92 -1.11 -0.81
CA SER A 60 -5.49 0.26 -0.45
C SER A 60 -6.45 0.95 0.51
N ILE A 61 -7.75 0.64 0.44
CA ILE A 61 -8.77 1.15 1.35
C ILE A 61 -8.63 0.46 2.72
N THR A 62 -8.48 -0.87 2.74
CA THR A 62 -8.31 -1.64 3.99
C THR A 62 -7.04 -1.20 4.71
N GLU A 63 -5.92 -1.08 4.00
CA GLU A 63 -4.67 -0.56 4.57
C GLU A 63 -4.87 0.83 5.19
N MET A 64 -5.60 1.72 4.52
CA MET A 64 -5.87 3.07 5.04
C MET A 64 -6.66 3.03 6.35
N LEU A 65 -7.66 2.16 6.45
CA LEU A 65 -8.42 1.96 7.70
C LEU A 65 -7.51 1.47 8.83
N PHE A 66 -6.65 0.49 8.55
CA PHE A 66 -5.71 -0.05 9.55
C PHE A 66 -4.66 0.98 9.96
N TYR A 67 -4.12 1.74 9.01
CA TYR A 67 -3.16 2.80 9.30
C TYR A 67 -3.77 3.88 10.20
N LEU A 68 -5.07 4.15 10.07
CA LEU A 68 -5.82 5.11 10.89
C LEU A 68 -6.36 4.56 12.22
N ASP A 69 -6.01 3.32 12.60
CA ASP A 69 -6.56 2.61 13.76
C ASP A 69 -8.11 2.45 13.73
N LEU A 70 -8.67 2.27 12.53
CA LEU A 70 -10.11 2.12 12.26
C LEU A 70 -10.54 0.66 12.06
N GLN A 71 -9.62 -0.31 12.14
CA GLN A 71 -9.89 -1.75 11.93
C GLN A 71 -11.05 -2.30 12.78
N ARG A 72 -11.31 -1.72 13.96
CA ARG A 72 -12.42 -2.10 14.85
C ARG A 72 -13.82 -1.92 14.23
N TYR A 73 -13.93 -1.09 13.19
CA TYR A 73 -15.19 -0.85 12.49
C TYR A 73 -15.39 -1.80 11.30
N VAL A 74 -14.38 -2.59 10.94
CA VAL A 74 -14.39 -3.42 9.73
C VAL A 74 -15.08 -4.75 10.02
N VAL A 75 -16.13 -5.06 9.25
CA VAL A 75 -16.89 -6.31 9.35
C VAL A 75 -16.76 -7.18 8.11
N GLY A 76 -16.28 -6.62 6.99
CA GLY A 76 -15.96 -7.38 5.79
C GLY A 76 -14.83 -6.74 4.98
N VAL A 77 -14.02 -7.58 4.33
CA VAL A 77 -12.92 -7.17 3.46
C VAL A 77 -12.89 -8.01 2.18
N ASP A 78 -12.32 -7.48 1.10
CA ASP A 78 -12.05 -8.28 -0.10
C ASP A 78 -11.01 -9.39 0.16
N SER A 79 -10.98 -10.42 -0.69
CA SER A 79 -10.13 -11.60 -0.50
C SER A 79 -8.63 -11.28 -0.51
N ILE A 80 -8.19 -10.22 -1.20
CA ILE A 80 -6.79 -9.81 -1.19
C ILE A 80 -6.46 -9.24 0.19
N SER A 81 -7.27 -8.27 0.66
CA SER A 81 -7.18 -7.72 2.02
C SER A 81 -7.25 -8.81 3.11
N TYR A 82 -8.09 -9.82 2.95
CA TYR A 82 -8.22 -10.92 3.92
C TYR A 82 -6.92 -11.72 4.11
N SER A 83 -6.09 -11.76 3.08
CA SER A 83 -4.78 -12.45 3.06
C SER A 83 -3.59 -11.51 3.20
N ASP A 84 -3.83 -10.21 3.41
CA ASP A 84 -2.80 -9.19 3.38
C ASP A 84 -1.87 -9.23 4.61
N PRO A 85 -0.55 -9.39 4.43
CA PRO A 85 0.39 -9.42 5.56
C PRO A 85 0.67 -8.03 6.15
N TYR A 86 0.42 -6.95 5.41
CA TYR A 86 0.74 -5.60 5.87
C TYR A 86 -0.14 -5.17 7.04
N LEU A 87 0.42 -4.33 7.92
CA LEU A 87 -0.29 -3.76 9.08
C LEU A 87 -0.99 -4.81 9.98
N ASN A 88 -0.53 -6.07 9.94
CA ASN A 88 -1.14 -7.20 10.62
C ASN A 88 -2.61 -7.45 10.22
N ILE A 89 -3.02 -7.05 9.01
CA ILE A 89 -4.40 -7.13 8.51
C ILE A 89 -4.89 -8.57 8.54
N SER A 90 -4.21 -9.48 7.86
CA SER A 90 -4.65 -10.88 7.74
C SER A 90 -4.77 -11.60 9.09
N SER A 91 -3.94 -11.25 10.07
CA SER A 91 -4.07 -11.79 11.43
C SER A 91 -5.30 -11.22 12.11
N TYR A 92 -5.47 -9.89 12.07
CA TYR A 92 -6.58 -9.20 12.72
C TYR A 92 -7.94 -9.65 12.18
N VAL A 93 -8.09 -9.67 10.86
CA VAL A 93 -9.37 -10.04 10.20
C VAL A 93 -9.78 -11.48 10.53
N LYS A 94 -8.81 -12.39 10.64
CA LYS A 94 -9.07 -13.80 11.04
C LYS A 94 -9.40 -13.92 12.52
N GLU A 95 -8.70 -13.20 13.39
CA GLU A 95 -8.94 -13.21 14.84
C GLU A 95 -10.31 -12.62 15.21
N HIS A 96 -10.78 -11.61 14.46
CA HIS A 96 -12.03 -10.89 14.71
C HIS A 96 -13.18 -11.37 13.82
N GLU A 97 -13.03 -12.50 13.13
CA GLU A 97 -14.06 -13.12 12.28
C GLU A 97 -14.64 -12.16 11.22
N VAL A 98 -13.81 -11.26 10.70
CA VAL A 98 -14.16 -10.36 9.59
C VAL A 98 -14.39 -11.20 8.35
N THR A 99 -15.49 -10.95 7.63
CA THR A 99 -15.90 -11.79 6.51
C THR A 99 -15.14 -11.45 5.22
N ASP A 100 -14.66 -12.48 4.52
CA ASP A 100 -14.19 -12.37 3.13
C ASP A 100 -15.40 -12.23 2.18
N VAL A 101 -15.57 -11.04 1.62
CA VAL A 101 -16.71 -10.68 0.74
C VAL A 101 -16.39 -10.83 -0.76
N GLY A 102 -15.32 -11.55 -1.10
CA GLY A 102 -14.98 -11.88 -2.49
C GLY A 102 -13.85 -11.03 -3.06
N GLY A 103 -13.52 -11.26 -4.33
CA GLY A 103 -12.32 -10.71 -4.97
C GLY A 103 -12.42 -9.22 -5.33
N TYR A 104 -11.28 -8.59 -5.58
CA TYR A 104 -11.16 -7.14 -5.86
C TYR A 104 -12.02 -6.58 -7.01
N TRP A 105 -12.32 -7.37 -8.05
CA TRP A 105 -13.10 -6.88 -9.18
C TRP A 105 -14.59 -6.99 -8.90
N TRP A 106 -15.41 -6.02 -9.34
CA TRP A 106 -16.87 -6.01 -9.11
C TRP A 106 -17.56 -7.35 -9.38
N SER A 107 -17.12 -8.11 -10.39
CA SER A 107 -17.71 -9.39 -10.78
C SER A 107 -17.42 -10.54 -9.81
N ALA A 108 -16.42 -10.37 -8.95
CA ALA A 108 -16.01 -11.34 -7.94
C ALA A 108 -16.46 -10.95 -6.52
N ILE A 109 -17.08 -9.77 -6.34
CA ILE A 109 -17.65 -9.34 -5.07
C ILE A 109 -18.97 -10.08 -4.80
N GLU A 110 -19.07 -10.65 -3.61
CA GLU A 110 -20.23 -11.41 -3.15
C GLU A 110 -21.21 -10.50 -2.40
N VAL A 111 -22.08 -9.82 -3.14
CA VAL A 111 -23.05 -8.85 -2.59
C VAL A 111 -23.96 -9.47 -1.52
N GLU A 112 -24.33 -10.75 -1.66
CA GLU A 112 -25.15 -11.46 -0.66
C GLU A 112 -24.45 -11.50 0.71
N LYS A 113 -23.15 -11.81 0.75
CA LYS A 113 -22.36 -11.75 1.99
C LYS A 113 -22.32 -10.33 2.55
N ILE A 114 -22.18 -9.31 1.69
CA ILE A 114 -22.20 -7.91 2.14
C ILE A 114 -23.54 -7.57 2.80
N LEU A 115 -24.66 -8.04 2.25
CA LEU A 115 -25.99 -7.81 2.83
C LEU A 115 -26.18 -8.50 4.18
N GLU A 116 -25.68 -9.73 4.32
CA GLU A 116 -25.73 -10.48 5.59
C GLU A 116 -24.97 -9.78 6.73
N LEU A 117 -23.96 -8.98 6.39
CA LEU A 117 -23.19 -8.19 7.37
C LEU A 117 -23.94 -6.95 7.87
N ASP A 118 -25.09 -6.58 7.32
CA ASP A 118 -25.83 -5.36 7.70
C ASP A 118 -24.89 -4.13 7.86
N PRO A 119 -24.15 -3.74 6.80
CA PRO A 119 -23.16 -2.69 6.89
C PRO A 119 -23.80 -1.31 6.92
N GLU A 120 -23.20 -0.41 7.70
CA GLU A 120 -23.58 1.00 7.72
C GLU A 120 -22.86 1.80 6.64
N LEU A 121 -21.71 1.30 6.17
CA LEU A 121 -20.94 1.90 5.09
C LEU A 121 -20.18 0.83 4.30
N VAL A 122 -20.25 0.91 2.97
CA VAL A 122 -19.31 0.24 2.07
C VAL A 122 -18.33 1.26 1.51
N LEU A 123 -17.03 0.97 1.62
CA LEU A 123 -15.96 1.74 1.00
C LEU A 123 -15.49 1.00 -0.26
N ALA A 124 -15.65 1.65 -1.42
CA ALA A 124 -15.48 1.01 -2.71
C ALA A 124 -14.44 1.73 -3.58
N ASP A 125 -13.59 0.98 -4.28
CA ASP A 125 -12.71 1.55 -5.33
C ASP A 125 -13.51 2.07 -6.53
N LYS A 126 -13.24 3.30 -6.98
CA LYS A 126 -13.95 3.93 -8.12
C LYS A 126 -13.79 3.17 -9.45
N GLY A 127 -12.64 2.59 -9.75
CA GLY A 127 -12.43 1.89 -11.03
C GLY A 127 -12.90 0.44 -10.98
N GLY A 128 -12.70 -0.24 -9.85
CA GLY A 128 -13.04 -1.64 -9.64
C GLY A 128 -14.53 -1.89 -9.39
N HIS A 129 -15.23 -0.96 -8.72
CA HIS A 129 -16.55 -1.22 -8.14
C HIS A 129 -17.68 -0.29 -8.59
N THR A 130 -17.43 0.70 -9.46
CA THR A 130 -18.51 1.54 -10.02
C THR A 130 -19.66 0.72 -10.62
N PRO A 131 -19.43 -0.43 -11.29
CA PRO A 131 -20.52 -1.28 -11.77
C PRO A 131 -21.49 -1.80 -10.70
N LEU A 132 -21.11 -1.77 -9.41
CA LEU A 132 -21.97 -2.18 -8.29
C LEU A 132 -22.86 -1.05 -7.76
N LEU A 133 -22.73 0.18 -8.26
CA LEU A 133 -23.44 1.34 -7.73
C LEU A 133 -24.97 1.13 -7.69
N GLU A 134 -25.56 0.71 -8.82
CA GLU A 134 -27.01 0.46 -8.90
C GLU A 134 -27.46 -0.65 -7.95
N VAL A 135 -26.58 -1.62 -7.67
CA VAL A 135 -26.85 -2.72 -6.75
C VAL A 135 -26.90 -2.19 -5.32
N PHE A 136 -25.90 -1.41 -4.91
CA PHE A 136 -25.87 -0.81 -3.57
C PHE A 136 -27.07 0.13 -3.35
N GLU A 137 -27.42 0.96 -4.33
CA GLU A 137 -28.60 1.84 -4.26
C GLU A 137 -29.91 1.05 -4.14
N ARG A 138 -30.07 -0.04 -4.93
CA ARG A 138 -31.27 -0.89 -4.89
C ARG A 138 -31.48 -1.52 -3.51
N TYR A 139 -30.41 -1.92 -2.84
CA TYR A 139 -30.47 -2.51 -1.50
C TYR A 139 -30.32 -1.50 -0.37
N ASN A 140 -30.34 -0.19 -0.67
CA ASN A 140 -30.23 0.89 0.30
C ASN A 140 -28.95 0.80 1.17
N ILE A 141 -27.86 0.32 0.57
CA ILE A 141 -26.53 0.31 1.18
C ILE A 141 -25.89 1.68 0.95
N THR A 142 -25.41 2.31 2.02
CA THR A 142 -24.62 3.54 1.88
C THR A 142 -23.23 3.16 1.39
N VAL A 143 -22.84 3.70 0.23
CA VAL A 143 -21.52 3.47 -0.38
C VAL A 143 -20.80 4.80 -0.63
N ILE A 144 -19.53 4.85 -0.27
CA ILE A 144 -18.61 5.94 -0.61
C ILE A 144 -17.52 5.37 -1.52
N TYR A 145 -17.35 5.99 -2.69
CA TYR A 145 -16.27 5.63 -3.60
C TYR A 145 -15.00 6.42 -3.30
N LEU A 146 -13.90 5.71 -3.20
CA LEU A 146 -12.55 6.24 -3.04
C LEU A 146 -11.78 6.08 -4.34
N ASN A 147 -10.70 6.85 -4.52
CA ASN A 147 -9.80 6.65 -5.64
C ASN A 147 -9.20 5.24 -5.62
N GLY A 148 -8.84 4.74 -4.43
CA GLY A 148 -8.37 3.38 -4.20
C GLY A 148 -7.23 2.98 -5.15
N GLY A 149 -7.23 1.73 -5.61
CA GLY A 149 -6.32 1.23 -6.65
C GLY A 149 -6.39 1.99 -7.99
N SER A 150 -7.39 2.84 -8.20
CA SER A 150 -7.49 3.74 -9.37
C SER A 150 -6.90 5.14 -9.14
N ALA A 151 -6.21 5.37 -8.03
CA ALA A 151 -5.44 6.59 -7.79
C ALA A 151 -4.39 6.80 -8.87
N ARG A 152 -4.17 8.06 -9.22
CA ARG A 152 -3.24 8.51 -10.27
C ARG A 152 -2.13 9.39 -9.74
N SER A 153 -2.23 9.81 -8.48
CA SER A 153 -1.28 10.70 -7.84
C SER A 153 -1.31 10.55 -6.32
N LEU A 154 -0.29 11.09 -5.65
CA LEU A 154 -0.28 11.23 -4.19
C LEU A 154 -1.47 12.08 -3.68
N ALA A 155 -1.93 13.05 -4.48
CA ALA A 155 -3.09 13.86 -4.12
C ALA A 155 -4.40 13.03 -4.04
N ASP A 156 -4.53 11.99 -4.86
CA ASP A 156 -5.68 11.07 -4.80
C ASP A 156 -5.67 10.24 -3.50
N ILE A 157 -4.49 9.85 -3.02
CA ILE A 157 -4.32 9.17 -1.72
C ILE A 157 -4.71 10.12 -0.58
N TYR A 158 -4.27 11.38 -0.65
CA TYR A 158 -4.62 12.41 0.34
C TYR A 158 -6.11 12.75 0.33
N PHE A 159 -6.75 12.71 -0.83
CA PHE A 159 -8.20 12.84 -0.95
C PHE A 159 -8.92 11.69 -0.22
N ASP A 160 -8.53 10.44 -0.47
CA ASP A 160 -9.13 9.28 0.18
C ASP A 160 -8.94 9.30 1.70
N LEU A 161 -7.72 9.63 2.14
CA LEU A 161 -7.40 9.82 3.55
C LEU A 161 -8.24 10.95 4.17
N GLY A 162 -8.41 12.06 3.46
CA GLY A 162 -9.21 13.20 3.90
C GLY A 162 -10.69 12.86 4.08
N ILE A 163 -11.25 12.01 3.21
CA ILE A 163 -12.61 11.49 3.38
C ILE A 163 -12.71 10.70 4.69
N LEU A 164 -11.83 9.71 4.91
CA LEU A 164 -11.86 8.90 6.12
C LEU A 164 -11.63 9.75 7.39
N ALA A 165 -10.70 10.69 7.33
CA ALA A 165 -10.43 11.62 8.42
C ALA A 165 -11.65 12.49 8.75
N THR A 166 -12.41 12.90 7.74
CA THR A 166 -13.65 13.67 7.92
C THR A 166 -14.75 12.82 8.57
N ILE A 167 -14.90 11.56 8.14
CA ILE A 167 -15.90 10.64 8.68
C ILE A 167 -15.63 10.34 10.16
N TYR A 168 -14.37 10.06 10.52
CA TYR A 168 -14.00 9.59 11.85
C TYR A 168 -13.40 10.66 12.78
N GLY A 169 -13.27 11.90 12.32
CA GLY A 169 -12.70 13.00 13.12
C GLY A 169 -11.20 12.85 13.36
N LEU A 170 -10.45 12.35 12.37
CA LEU A 170 -9.01 12.05 12.45
C LEU A 170 -8.14 13.04 11.66
N SER A 171 -8.53 14.30 11.57
CA SER A 171 -7.83 15.31 10.75
C SER A 171 -6.36 15.51 11.14
N GLU A 172 -6.03 15.44 12.43
CA GLU A 172 -4.64 15.57 12.91
C GLU A 172 -3.78 14.40 12.44
N ARG A 173 -4.23 13.16 12.67
CA ARG A 173 -3.53 11.94 12.21
C ARG A 173 -3.38 11.90 10.68
N ALA A 174 -4.38 12.37 9.95
CA ALA A 174 -4.28 12.49 8.50
C ALA A 174 -3.20 13.50 8.08
N SER A 175 -3.14 14.66 8.74
CA SER A 175 -2.09 15.66 8.50
C SER A 175 -0.70 15.11 8.80
N GLU A 176 -0.52 14.41 9.93
CA GLU A 176 0.75 13.79 10.30
C GLU A 176 1.24 12.80 9.24
N PHE A 177 0.34 11.99 8.67
CA PHE A 177 0.69 11.08 7.58
C PHE A 177 1.03 11.83 6.29
N MET A 178 0.28 12.87 5.93
CA MET A 178 0.60 13.68 4.76
C MET A 178 2.01 14.27 4.89
N ASP A 179 2.33 14.86 6.04
CA ASP A 179 3.64 15.42 6.34
C ASP A 179 4.74 14.35 6.32
N LEU A 180 4.49 13.16 6.88
CA LEU A 180 5.43 12.03 6.83
C LEU A 180 5.79 11.67 5.38
N VAL A 181 4.78 11.52 4.53
CA VAL A 181 4.97 11.14 3.13
C VAL A 181 5.67 12.26 2.34
N ASP A 182 5.23 13.51 2.49
CA ASP A 182 5.83 14.65 1.80
C ASP A 182 7.30 14.83 2.19
N ASN A 183 7.64 14.67 3.47
CA ASN A 183 9.02 14.69 3.94
C ASN A 183 9.86 13.55 3.36
N ALA A 184 9.32 12.34 3.27
CA ALA A 184 10.01 11.21 2.63
C ALA A 184 10.29 11.51 1.15
N PHE A 185 9.31 11.99 0.39
CA PHE A 185 9.53 12.37 -1.01
C PHE A 185 10.55 13.50 -1.17
N ALA A 186 10.50 14.53 -0.33
CA ALA A 186 11.48 15.63 -0.36
C ALA A 186 12.91 15.14 -0.07
N GLN A 187 13.07 14.33 0.98
CA GLN A 187 14.36 13.75 1.35
C GLN A 187 14.95 12.91 0.22
N TYR A 188 14.17 11.99 -0.36
CA TYR A 188 14.68 11.08 -1.39
C TYR A 188 14.85 11.75 -2.74
N ARG A 189 14.05 12.77 -3.06
CA ARG A 189 14.32 13.64 -4.21
C ARG A 189 15.68 14.32 -4.08
N ASP A 190 16.01 14.84 -2.90
CA ASP A 190 17.33 15.44 -2.66
C ASP A 190 18.47 14.43 -2.80
N LEU A 191 18.29 13.21 -2.29
CA LEU A 191 19.26 12.11 -2.47
C LEU A 191 19.39 11.65 -3.92
N LEU A 192 18.32 11.76 -4.72
CA LEU A 192 18.30 11.40 -6.13
C LEU A 192 18.76 12.52 -7.08
N LYS A 193 19.09 13.73 -6.58
CA LYS A 193 19.61 14.83 -7.40
C LYS A 193 20.75 14.45 -8.35
N PRO A 194 21.74 13.60 -7.98
CA PRO A 194 22.78 13.15 -8.91
C PRO A 194 22.25 12.36 -10.12
N TYR A 195 21.01 11.87 -10.04
CA TYR A 195 20.32 11.08 -11.05
C TYR A 195 19.10 11.83 -11.62
N GLU A 196 19.03 13.15 -11.44
CA GLU A 196 17.95 13.96 -11.99
C GLU A 196 17.90 13.80 -13.53
N GLY A 197 16.71 13.52 -14.06
CA GLY A 197 16.53 13.28 -15.49
C GLY A 197 16.77 11.83 -15.95
N LEU A 198 17.14 10.91 -15.04
CA LEU A 198 17.30 9.49 -15.36
C LEU A 198 16.02 8.93 -16.00
N LYS A 199 16.15 8.36 -17.19
CA LYS A 199 15.05 7.79 -17.97
C LYS A 199 14.71 6.39 -17.48
N VAL A 200 13.53 6.24 -16.89
CA VAL A 200 13.03 4.99 -16.30
C VAL A 200 11.85 4.48 -17.12
N LEU A 201 11.88 3.20 -17.50
CA LEU A 201 10.69 2.47 -17.94
C LEU A 201 10.23 1.55 -16.80
N VAL A 202 8.97 1.62 -16.40
CA VAL A 202 8.43 0.71 -15.36
C VAL A 202 7.58 -0.37 -15.99
N VAL A 203 8.00 -1.63 -15.82
CA VAL A 203 7.27 -2.82 -16.26
C VAL A 203 6.44 -3.37 -15.09
N VAL A 204 5.17 -3.64 -15.34
CA VAL A 204 4.23 -4.13 -14.32
C VAL A 204 3.64 -5.51 -14.61
N GLY A 205 3.93 -6.09 -15.76
CA GLY A 205 3.44 -7.41 -16.13
C GLY A 205 3.99 -7.90 -17.46
N VAL A 206 4.01 -9.23 -17.63
CA VAL A 206 4.28 -9.89 -18.91
C VAL A 206 3.12 -10.83 -19.20
N TYR A 207 2.27 -10.42 -20.15
CA TYR A 207 1.17 -11.25 -20.66
C TYR A 207 0.68 -10.63 -21.97
N ASN A 208 0.75 -11.38 -23.06
CA ASN A 208 0.46 -10.88 -24.42
C ASN A 208 1.19 -9.56 -24.76
N GLY A 209 2.42 -9.40 -24.26
CA GLY A 209 3.23 -8.18 -24.35
C GLY A 209 3.85 -7.79 -23.00
N ILE A 210 4.70 -6.77 -23.02
CA ILE A 210 5.33 -6.20 -21.81
C ILE A 210 4.49 -5.01 -21.36
N TRP A 211 3.76 -5.15 -20.26
CA TRP A 211 2.90 -4.09 -19.73
C TRP A 211 3.70 -3.06 -18.96
N VAL A 212 3.52 -1.79 -19.29
CA VAL A 212 4.27 -0.67 -18.70
C VAL A 212 3.37 0.36 -18.05
N ALA A 213 3.92 1.05 -17.04
CA ALA A 213 3.30 2.20 -16.40
C ALA A 213 3.45 3.46 -17.26
N GLY A 214 2.39 3.85 -17.95
CA GLY A 214 2.36 5.05 -18.77
C GLY A 214 2.23 6.35 -18.01
N ARG A 215 2.11 7.44 -18.76
CA ARG A 215 1.85 8.80 -18.24
C ARG A 215 0.56 8.85 -17.45
N ALA A 216 0.50 9.76 -16.49
CA ALA A 216 -0.67 10.00 -15.65
C ALA A 216 -1.19 8.73 -14.95
N THR A 217 -0.28 7.80 -14.64
CA THR A 217 -0.48 6.72 -13.68
C THR A 217 0.08 7.15 -12.32
N PHE A 218 -0.30 6.43 -11.27
CA PHE A 218 0.30 6.65 -9.94
C PHE A 218 1.84 6.52 -9.96
N ILE A 219 2.37 5.51 -10.66
CA ILE A 219 3.82 5.32 -10.80
C ILE A 219 4.48 6.51 -11.52
N ASP A 220 3.82 7.11 -12.52
CA ASP A 220 4.31 8.33 -13.19
C ASP A 220 4.43 9.51 -12.21
N ASP A 221 3.45 9.71 -11.33
CA ASP A 221 3.50 10.74 -10.29
C ASP A 221 4.64 10.48 -9.28
N VAL A 222 4.82 9.23 -8.84
CA VAL A 222 5.91 8.84 -7.95
C VAL A 222 7.28 9.15 -8.57
N LEU A 223 7.53 8.71 -9.81
CA LEU A 223 8.79 8.96 -10.50
C LEU A 223 9.05 10.47 -10.68
N SER A 224 8.02 11.22 -11.09
CA SER A 224 8.13 12.67 -11.29
C SER A 224 8.49 13.40 -9.99
N ARG A 225 7.92 13.00 -8.85
CA ARG A 225 8.22 13.59 -7.54
C ARG A 225 9.65 13.33 -7.10
N LEU A 226 10.25 12.22 -7.55
CA LEU A 226 11.63 11.84 -7.27
C LEU A 226 12.64 12.45 -8.26
N GLY A 227 12.19 13.23 -9.25
CA GLY A 227 13.06 13.83 -10.27
C GLY A 227 13.48 12.86 -11.39
N LEU A 228 12.79 11.72 -11.50
CA LEU A 228 13.02 10.69 -12.51
C LEU A 228 12.06 10.90 -13.69
N VAL A 229 12.48 10.46 -14.88
CA VAL A 229 11.71 10.64 -16.12
C VAL A 229 11.11 9.31 -16.54
N ASN A 230 9.78 9.16 -16.43
CA ASN A 230 9.08 8.04 -17.05
C ASN A 230 9.10 8.18 -18.58
N VAL A 231 9.79 7.26 -19.28
CA VAL A 231 9.88 7.29 -20.75
C VAL A 231 8.63 6.80 -21.45
N ALA A 232 7.72 6.12 -20.75
CA ALA A 232 6.46 5.68 -21.34
C ALA A 232 5.69 6.88 -21.89
N ASN A 233 5.33 6.82 -23.17
CA ASN A 233 4.84 7.96 -23.94
C ASN A 233 3.32 7.98 -24.12
N SER A 234 2.62 6.94 -23.65
CA SER A 234 1.16 6.85 -23.68
C SER A 234 0.59 6.91 -22.27
N ALA A 235 -0.65 7.36 -22.14
CA ALA A 235 -1.31 7.46 -20.84
C ALA A 235 -1.86 6.11 -20.37
N GLY A 236 -1.89 5.90 -19.06
CA GLY A 236 -2.42 4.68 -18.46
C GLY A 236 -1.51 3.46 -18.64
N TRP A 237 -2.06 2.27 -18.47
CA TRP A 237 -1.34 1.00 -18.57
C TRP A 237 -1.48 0.44 -19.98
N TYR A 238 -0.37 0.08 -20.63
CA TYR A 238 -0.39 -0.46 -21.99
C TYR A 238 0.75 -1.45 -22.22
N ALA A 239 0.54 -2.36 -23.18
CA ALA A 239 1.55 -3.32 -23.60
C ALA A 239 2.46 -2.73 -24.68
N VAL A 240 3.76 -3.05 -24.61
CA VAL A 240 4.78 -2.73 -25.60
C VAL A 240 5.57 -3.99 -25.98
N ASP A 241 6.28 -3.92 -27.10
CA ASP A 241 7.27 -4.91 -27.54
C ASP A 241 8.71 -4.37 -27.39
N LEU A 242 9.71 -5.20 -27.71
CA LEU A 242 11.12 -4.83 -27.59
C LEU A 242 11.53 -3.69 -28.52
N GLU A 243 10.96 -3.62 -29.73
CA GLU A 243 11.21 -2.54 -30.68
C GLU A 243 10.77 -1.22 -30.06
N LYS A 244 9.57 -1.20 -29.47
CA LYS A 244 9.07 -0.02 -28.79
C LYS A 244 9.91 0.35 -27.58
N ILE A 245 10.35 -0.60 -26.77
CA ILE A 245 11.22 -0.32 -25.62
C ILE A 245 12.54 0.31 -26.09
N SER A 246 13.13 -0.20 -27.19
CA SER A 246 14.32 0.38 -27.80
C SER A 246 14.09 1.82 -28.27
N GLU A 247 12.96 2.11 -28.91
CA GLU A 247 12.57 3.49 -29.30
C GLU A 247 12.40 4.43 -28.10
N LEU A 248 11.83 3.94 -26.99
CA LEU A 248 11.66 4.72 -25.77
C LEU A 248 13.01 5.05 -25.10
N ASN A 249 14.06 4.29 -25.42
CA ASN A 249 15.45 4.52 -24.99
C ASN A 249 15.60 4.81 -23.48
N PRO A 250 15.11 3.90 -22.60
CA PRO A 250 15.30 4.03 -21.15
C PRO A 250 16.77 3.87 -20.76
N ASP A 251 17.19 4.61 -19.73
CA ASP A 251 18.50 4.40 -19.10
C ASP A 251 18.45 3.19 -18.15
N ILE A 252 17.29 2.94 -17.52
CA ILE A 252 17.02 1.75 -16.71
C ILE A 252 15.58 1.26 -16.89
N VAL A 253 15.37 -0.04 -16.69
CA VAL A 253 14.06 -0.66 -16.53
C VAL A 253 13.86 -1.05 -15.07
N ILE A 254 12.74 -0.65 -14.47
CA ILE A 254 12.31 -1.14 -13.16
C ILE A 254 11.10 -2.05 -13.38
N ALA A 255 11.19 -3.30 -12.97
CA ALA A 255 10.07 -4.24 -13.02
C ALA A 255 9.51 -4.48 -11.63
N THR A 256 8.20 -4.32 -11.45
CA THR A 256 7.53 -4.81 -10.25
C THR A 256 7.53 -6.33 -10.24
N GLN A 257 7.54 -6.94 -9.06
CA GLN A 257 7.29 -8.36 -8.92
C GLN A 257 5.88 -8.67 -9.45
N MET A 258 5.82 -9.62 -10.39
CA MET A 258 4.58 -10.07 -11.01
C MET A 258 3.98 -11.22 -10.20
N ALA A 259 2.89 -11.81 -10.68
CA ALA A 259 2.32 -12.98 -10.03
C ALA A 259 3.38 -14.07 -9.84
N GLY A 260 3.51 -14.57 -8.61
CA GLY A 260 4.52 -15.56 -8.24
C GLY A 260 5.72 -14.98 -7.50
N SER A 261 6.86 -15.66 -7.61
CA SER A 261 8.11 -15.26 -6.97
C SER A 261 8.89 -14.22 -7.79
N ARG A 262 9.87 -13.59 -7.15
CA ARG A 262 10.80 -12.69 -7.81
C ARG A 262 11.58 -13.40 -8.92
N GLU A 263 11.97 -14.65 -8.71
CA GLU A 263 12.65 -15.49 -9.70
C GLU A 263 11.76 -15.78 -10.90
N GLU A 264 10.46 -16.04 -10.68
CA GLU A 264 9.50 -16.23 -11.77
C GLU A 264 9.33 -14.95 -12.59
N THR A 265 9.34 -13.78 -11.94
CA THR A 265 9.34 -12.48 -12.64
C THR A 265 10.61 -12.30 -13.48
N ILE A 266 11.78 -12.64 -12.94
CA ILE A 266 13.06 -12.59 -13.66
C ILE A 266 13.02 -13.50 -14.89
N ASN A 267 12.54 -14.74 -14.73
CA ASN A 267 12.43 -15.69 -15.83
C ASN A 267 11.46 -15.20 -16.91
N ALA A 268 10.29 -14.66 -16.53
CA ALA A 268 9.34 -14.10 -17.47
C ALA A 268 9.94 -12.94 -18.26
N LEU A 269 10.73 -12.07 -17.62
CA LEU A 269 11.46 -10.99 -18.30
C LEU A 269 12.55 -11.55 -19.24
N HIS A 270 13.28 -12.60 -18.85
CA HIS A 270 14.23 -13.29 -19.73
C HIS A 270 13.54 -13.82 -21.00
N ASP A 271 12.37 -14.45 -20.85
CA ASP A 271 11.61 -15.00 -21.97
C ASP A 271 11.14 -13.91 -22.95
N THR A 272 11.01 -12.66 -22.49
CA THR A 272 10.66 -11.53 -23.37
C THR A 272 11.82 -11.05 -24.24
N GLY A 273 13.08 -11.38 -23.90
CA GLY A 273 14.28 -10.83 -24.54
C GLY A 273 14.65 -9.40 -24.08
N ILE A 274 14.00 -8.84 -23.06
CA ILE A 274 14.29 -7.46 -22.60
C ILE A 274 15.74 -7.26 -22.15
N TYR A 275 16.37 -8.29 -21.60
CA TYR A 275 17.78 -8.27 -21.20
C TYR A 275 18.74 -8.18 -22.40
N ASP A 276 18.31 -8.62 -23.59
CA ASP A 276 19.12 -8.56 -24.82
C ASP A 276 19.27 -7.13 -25.35
N LEU A 277 18.46 -6.19 -24.87
CA LEU A 277 18.58 -4.76 -25.18
C LEU A 277 19.81 -4.10 -24.53
N GLY A 278 20.46 -4.78 -23.57
CA GLY A 278 21.62 -4.23 -22.84
C GLY A 278 21.27 -3.10 -21.87
N VAL A 279 19.98 -2.79 -21.69
CA VAL A 279 19.50 -1.83 -20.68
C VAL A 279 19.48 -2.53 -19.32
N PRO A 280 19.96 -1.89 -18.24
CA PRO A 280 19.89 -2.46 -16.90
C PRO A 280 18.43 -2.68 -16.45
N VAL A 281 18.12 -3.88 -15.97
CA VAL A 281 16.78 -4.27 -15.48
C VAL A 281 16.84 -4.55 -13.98
N ILE A 282 16.07 -3.80 -13.20
CA ILE A 282 15.93 -3.95 -11.76
C ILE A 282 14.58 -4.57 -11.45
N VAL A 283 14.56 -5.78 -10.93
CA VAL A 283 13.32 -6.38 -10.39
C VAL A 283 13.17 -5.94 -8.93
N LEU A 284 12.01 -5.44 -8.56
CA LEU A 284 11.71 -5.01 -7.18
C LEU A 284 11.37 -6.21 -6.28
N SER A 285 11.52 -6.05 -4.97
CA SER A 285 10.96 -7.02 -4.02
C SER A 285 9.43 -6.89 -4.01
N GLN A 286 8.72 -7.87 -3.44
CA GLN A 286 7.28 -7.79 -3.26
C GLN A 286 6.87 -6.51 -2.52
N GLU A 287 7.53 -6.21 -1.40
CA GLU A 287 7.28 -5.01 -0.60
C GLU A 287 7.48 -3.71 -1.39
N ALA A 288 8.57 -3.62 -2.17
CA ALA A 288 8.83 -2.46 -3.01
C ALA A 288 7.80 -2.33 -4.15
N SER A 289 7.36 -3.45 -4.72
CA SER A 289 6.34 -3.50 -5.76
C SER A 289 4.98 -3.03 -5.23
N ASP A 290 4.60 -3.54 -4.06
CA ASP A 290 3.35 -3.18 -3.38
C ASP A 290 3.30 -1.69 -3.05
N SER A 291 4.41 -1.08 -2.63
CA SER A 291 4.48 0.38 -2.41
C SER A 291 4.23 1.23 -3.66
N LEU A 292 4.36 0.66 -4.87
CA LEU A 292 4.11 1.31 -6.16
C LEU A 292 2.79 0.89 -6.81
N GLN A 293 2.22 -0.25 -6.43
CA GLN A 293 1.03 -0.82 -7.06
C GLN A 293 -0.22 -0.69 -6.18
N ARG A 294 -0.05 -0.44 -4.88
CA ARG A 294 -1.12 -0.28 -3.90
C ARG A 294 -1.10 1.16 -3.38
N PRO A 295 -1.78 2.10 -4.07
CA PRO A 295 -1.80 3.52 -3.70
C PRO A 295 -2.59 3.73 -2.40
N GLY A 296 -1.90 3.56 -1.29
CA GLY A 296 -2.40 3.68 0.08
C GLY A 296 -1.25 4.02 1.03
N PRO A 297 -1.33 3.63 2.32
CA PRO A 297 -0.31 3.94 3.33
C PRO A 297 1.11 3.47 3.00
N LEU A 298 1.27 2.43 2.17
CA LEU A 298 2.58 1.92 1.77
C LEU A 298 3.39 2.92 0.94
N ILE A 299 2.77 3.97 0.40
CA ILE A 299 3.42 5.02 -0.40
C ILE A 299 4.55 5.73 0.34
N GLN A 300 4.50 5.77 1.68
CA GLN A 300 5.57 6.34 2.51
C GLN A 300 6.93 5.66 2.28
N TYR A 301 6.94 4.40 1.81
CA TYR A 301 8.14 3.61 1.57
C TYR A 301 8.62 3.67 0.11
N ALA A 302 7.76 4.07 -0.84
CA ALA A 302 8.14 4.06 -2.26
C ALA A 302 9.40 4.91 -2.58
N PRO A 303 9.59 6.11 -2.00
CA PRO A 303 10.80 6.90 -2.23
C PRO A 303 12.09 6.17 -1.87
N SER A 304 12.10 5.47 -0.72
CA SER A 304 13.28 4.73 -0.26
C SER A 304 13.53 3.47 -1.09
N HIS A 305 12.47 2.77 -1.47
CA HIS A 305 12.55 1.60 -2.34
C HIS A 305 13.15 1.95 -3.71
N ILE A 306 12.67 3.03 -4.34
CA ILE A 306 13.20 3.49 -5.63
C ILE A 306 14.66 3.94 -5.50
N TYR A 307 14.98 4.72 -4.46
CA TYR A 307 16.36 5.16 -4.22
C TYR A 307 17.31 3.97 -4.07
N ASN A 308 16.98 3.03 -3.18
CA ASN A 308 17.81 1.85 -2.92
C ASN A 308 17.96 0.97 -4.17
N ALA A 309 16.89 0.80 -4.95
CA ALA A 309 16.92 0.06 -6.21
C ALA A 309 17.93 0.67 -7.19
N ILE A 310 17.87 1.99 -7.41
CA ILE A 310 18.77 2.71 -8.32
C ILE A 310 20.21 2.66 -7.84
N THR A 311 20.47 2.98 -6.56
CA THR A 311 21.84 3.07 -6.05
C THR A 311 22.54 1.72 -5.96
N SER A 312 21.81 0.66 -5.58
CA SER A 312 22.40 -0.70 -5.48
C SER A 312 22.81 -1.24 -6.86
N MET A 313 22.02 -0.92 -7.89
CA MET A 313 22.34 -1.29 -9.27
C MET A 313 23.60 -0.55 -9.76
N LEU A 314 23.68 0.76 -9.56
CA LEU A 314 24.82 1.57 -10.01
C LEU A 314 26.11 1.21 -9.27
N GLN A 315 26.03 0.87 -7.98
CA GLN A 315 27.19 0.36 -7.23
C GLN A 315 27.70 -0.97 -7.80
N THR A 316 26.78 -1.88 -8.14
CA THR A 316 27.12 -3.16 -8.77
C THR A 316 27.81 -2.95 -10.12
N GLN A 317 27.31 -2.03 -10.96
CA GLN A 317 27.92 -1.72 -12.25
C GLN A 317 29.32 -1.11 -12.09
N ASN A 318 29.47 -0.12 -11.20
CA ASN A 318 30.77 0.50 -10.94
C ASN A 318 31.81 -0.54 -10.45
N ALA A 319 31.40 -1.49 -9.61
CA ALA A 319 32.28 -2.57 -9.15
C ALA A 319 32.72 -3.51 -10.27
N LEU A 320 31.81 -3.82 -11.21
CA LEU A 320 32.10 -4.65 -12.38
C LEU A 320 33.02 -3.95 -13.38
N GLU A 321 32.84 -2.63 -13.58
CA GLU A 321 33.65 -1.83 -14.50
C GLU A 321 35.06 -1.52 -13.96
N HIS A 322 35.20 -1.33 -12.65
CA HIS A 322 36.47 -0.92 -12.03
C HIS A 322 37.33 -2.09 -11.51
N GLY A 323 36.91 -3.34 -11.70
CA GLY A 323 37.72 -4.52 -11.39
C GLY A 323 38.29 -4.55 -9.97
N GLN A 324 37.62 -3.91 -9.01
CA GLN A 324 38.07 -3.90 -7.62
C GLN A 324 37.49 -5.10 -6.90
N GLY A 325 38.30 -6.15 -6.81
CA GLY A 325 38.22 -7.09 -5.69
C GLY A 325 38.50 -6.32 -4.40
N THR A 326 37.46 -5.79 -3.77
CA THR A 326 37.52 -5.41 -2.37
C THR A 326 37.13 -6.62 -1.55
N GLU A 327 38.12 -7.33 -1.03
CA GLU A 327 37.92 -8.16 0.15
C GLU A 327 37.33 -7.27 1.26
N SER A 328 36.14 -7.64 1.74
CA SER A 328 35.66 -7.25 3.06
C SER A 328 35.04 -8.50 3.71
N PRO A 329 35.17 -8.66 5.03
CA PRO A 329 35.09 -9.95 5.69
C PRO A 329 33.63 -10.38 5.82
N ILE A 330 33.13 -11.14 4.84
CA ILE A 330 31.97 -11.99 5.06
C ILE A 330 32.50 -13.28 5.68
N THR A 331 32.40 -13.33 7.01
CA THR A 331 32.48 -14.56 7.79
C THR A 331 31.62 -15.64 7.14
N GLU A 332 32.30 -16.74 6.79
CA GLU A 332 31.81 -18.11 6.68
C GLU A 332 30.29 -18.31 6.46
N LEU A 333 29.91 -18.40 5.19
CA LEU A 333 29.05 -19.46 4.69
C LEU A 333 29.44 -19.73 3.25
N SER A 334 30.51 -20.49 3.13
CA SER A 334 31.11 -20.91 1.88
C SER A 334 30.36 -22.12 1.28
N LEU A 335 30.58 -22.29 -0.03
CA LEU A 335 30.65 -23.59 -0.71
C LEU A 335 29.37 -24.23 -1.29
N ILE A 336 28.64 -23.57 -2.21
CA ILE A 336 27.87 -24.31 -3.25
C ILE A 336 28.03 -23.76 -4.69
N ALA A 337 28.29 -22.47 -4.92
CA ALA A 337 28.18 -21.93 -6.29
C ALA A 337 29.44 -22.00 -7.19
N VAL A 338 30.62 -22.42 -6.69
CA VAL A 338 31.88 -22.40 -7.49
C VAL A 338 32.31 -23.79 -8.00
N ALA A 339 31.59 -24.86 -7.65
CA ALA A 339 31.95 -26.22 -8.08
C ALA A 339 31.45 -26.61 -9.49
N PHE A 340 30.57 -25.83 -10.13
CA PHE A 340 29.92 -26.27 -11.39
C PHE A 340 30.66 -25.90 -12.68
N ILE A 341 31.73 -25.11 -12.62
CA ILE A 341 32.50 -24.71 -13.82
C ILE A 341 33.84 -25.47 -13.95
N ALA A 342 34.31 -26.17 -12.91
CA ALA A 342 35.57 -26.91 -12.94
C ALA A 342 35.47 -28.41 -13.31
N VAL A 343 34.27 -28.98 -13.44
CA VAL A 343 34.10 -30.42 -13.76
C VAL A 343 34.01 -30.68 -15.29
N PHE A 344 33.81 -29.65 -16.11
CA PHE A 344 33.61 -29.85 -17.56
C PHE A 344 34.89 -29.83 -18.42
N VAL A 345 36.07 -29.55 -17.84
CA VAL A 345 37.34 -29.44 -18.60
C VAL A 345 38.31 -30.61 -18.38
N ILE A 346 38.04 -31.53 -17.44
CA ILE A 346 38.88 -32.73 -17.23
C ILE A 346 38.23 -34.03 -17.77
N GLY A 347 36.98 -33.96 -18.26
CA GLY A 347 36.24 -35.11 -18.80
C GLY A 347 36.46 -35.43 -20.28
N VAL A 348 37.20 -34.60 -21.05
CA VAL A 348 37.36 -34.78 -22.51
C VAL A 348 38.75 -35.28 -22.91
N PHE A 349 39.71 -35.39 -21.97
CA PHE A 349 41.08 -35.85 -22.28
C PHE A 349 41.42 -37.29 -21.87
N ILE A 350 40.47 -38.07 -21.35
CA ILE A 350 40.65 -39.51 -21.03
C ILE A 350 39.61 -40.37 -21.78
N GLY A 351 39.32 -40.01 -23.03
CA GLY A 351 38.43 -40.78 -23.93
C GLY A 351 39.11 -41.43 -25.14
N PHE A 352 40.42 -41.18 -25.36
CA PHE A 352 41.06 -41.52 -26.64
C PHE A 352 42.31 -42.42 -26.57
N VAL A 353 42.62 -43.05 -25.42
CA VAL A 353 43.79 -43.93 -25.29
C VAL A 353 43.46 -45.41 -25.06
N ILE A 354 42.20 -45.81 -24.86
CA ILE A 354 41.85 -47.24 -24.68
C ILE A 354 41.03 -47.75 -25.86
N ARG A 355 41.70 -47.93 -27.00
CA ARG A 355 41.27 -48.85 -28.06
C ARG A 355 42.28 -49.99 -28.11
N GLY A 356 41.95 -51.16 -27.57
CA GLY A 356 42.81 -52.34 -27.79
C GLY A 356 42.56 -53.58 -26.95
N ARG A 357 41.73 -54.49 -27.49
CA ARG A 357 41.94 -55.96 -27.55
C ARG A 357 41.95 -56.80 -26.25
N LYS A 358 41.04 -57.82 -26.29
CA LYS A 358 41.16 -59.22 -25.80
C LYS A 358 41.19 -59.36 -24.27
N LEU A 359 40.43 -60.25 -23.61
CA LEU A 359 39.84 -61.55 -23.93
C LEU A 359 38.47 -61.67 -23.24
#